data_AF-A0A926DHX8-F1
#
_entry.id   AF-A0A926DHX8-F1
#
_cell.length_a   1.000
_cell.length_b   1.000
_cell.length_c   1.000
_cell.angle_alpha   90.00
_cell.angle_beta   90.00
_cell.angle_gamma   90.00
#
_symmetry.space_group_name_H-M   'P 1'
#
loop_
_entity.id
_entity.type
_entity.pdbx_description
1 polymer ?
#
loop_
_entity_poly.entity_id
_entity_poly.type
_entity_poly.pdbx_seq_one_letter_code
_entity_poly.pdbx_strand_id
1 'polypeptide(L)'
;MSNLGILPATLIVIALILLGVIFDIIGVAFASCDQTPFIAMSAKKIKKATRALKLLKNAEVVSNICNDVIGDVCSIVSGAAGAAIVAKIMVSSPSVSEIVISILISSVTAACTVAGKALGKGFAMNKNVKIVETIGAFFALFERSPKTKPRKGGK
;
A
#
# COMPACT_ATOMS: atom_id res chain seq x y z
N MET A 1 4.62 7.58 -34.55
CA MET A 1 3.84 6.83 -33.53
C MET A 1 4.73 6.24 -32.40
N SER A 2 5.96 6.75 -32.20
CA SER A 2 6.96 6.17 -31.28
C SER A 2 6.81 6.59 -29.80
N ASN A 3 6.21 7.77 -29.55
CA ASN A 3 6.01 8.28 -28.18
C ASN A 3 4.84 7.63 -27.43
N LEU A 4 3.99 6.87 -28.13
CA LEU A 4 2.79 6.28 -27.56
C LEU A 4 3.11 5.15 -26.57
N GLY A 5 4.33 4.58 -26.58
CA GLY A 5 4.76 3.55 -25.63
C GLY A 5 5.42 4.09 -24.35
N ILE A 6 6.07 5.25 -24.43
CA ILE A 6 6.78 5.85 -23.28
C ILE A 6 5.78 6.43 -22.28
N LEU A 7 4.79 7.18 -22.77
CA LEU A 7 3.78 7.83 -21.94
C LEU A 7 2.98 6.84 -21.05
N PRO A 8 2.41 5.74 -21.58
CA PRO A 8 1.73 4.75 -20.74
C PRO A 8 2.69 4.01 -19.81
N ALA A 9 3.93 3.74 -20.23
CA ALA A 9 4.91 3.10 -19.34
C ALA A 9 5.26 3.98 -18.13
N THR A 10 5.47 5.28 -18.35
CA THR A 10 5.69 6.24 -17.26
C THR A 10 4.48 6.34 -16.34
N LEU A 11 3.27 6.30 -16.89
CA LEU A 11 2.03 6.32 -16.10
C LEU A 11 1.92 5.07 -15.21
N ILE A 12 2.26 3.89 -15.75
CA ILE A 12 2.29 2.64 -15.00
C ILE A 12 3.33 2.70 -13.87
N VAL A 13 4.54 3.22 -14.13
CA VAL A 13 5.58 3.40 -13.10
C VAL A 13 5.08 4.28 -11.96
N ILE A 14 4.46 5.42 -12.28
CA ILE A 14 3.88 6.32 -11.27
C ILE A 14 2.76 5.62 -10.50
N ALA A 15 1.87 4.89 -11.18
CA ALA A 15 0.80 4.16 -10.54
C ALA A 15 1.33 3.10 -9.55
N LEU A 16 2.41 2.37 -9.91
CA LEU A 16 3.05 1.39 -9.03
C LEU A 16 3.70 2.03 -7.80
N ILE A 17 4.34 3.20 -7.95
CA ILE A 17 4.92 3.96 -6.83
C ILE A 17 3.79 4.40 -5.88
N LEU A 18 2.73 4.99 -6.42
CA LEU A 18 1.58 5.44 -5.63
C LEU A 18 0.91 4.27 -4.90
N LEU A 19 0.78 3.12 -5.57
CA LEU A 19 0.25 1.91 -4.97
C LEU A 19 1.11 1.48 -3.76
N GLY A 20 2.43 1.41 -3.93
CA GLY A 20 3.36 1.08 -2.85
C GLY A 20 3.26 2.05 -1.66
N VAL A 21 3.14 3.35 -1.92
CA VAL A 21 2.96 4.37 -0.87
C VAL A 21 1.62 4.19 -0.14
N ILE A 22 0.53 3.90 -0.85
CA ILE A 22 -0.79 3.65 -0.23
C ILE A 22 -0.73 2.43 0.69
N PHE A 23 -0.10 1.34 0.25
CA PHE A 23 0.06 0.15 1.09
C PHE A 23 0.96 0.42 2.30
N ASP A 24 2.02 1.24 2.17
CA ASP A 24 2.83 1.67 3.31
C ASP A 24 2.01 2.45 4.35
N ILE A 25 1.15 3.37 3.90
CA ILE A 25 0.24 4.12 4.79
C ILE A 25 -0.68 3.17 5.56
N ILE A 26 -1.19 2.12 4.90
CA ILE A 26 -2.02 1.09 5.54
C ILE A 26 -1.18 0.33 6.57
N GLY A 27 0.00 -0.15 6.20
CA GLY A 27 0.87 -0.92 7.09
C GLY A 27 1.31 -0.12 8.31
N VAL A 28 1.66 1.17 8.13
CA VAL A 28 1.99 2.10 9.24
C VAL A 28 0.78 2.37 10.11
N ALA A 29 -0.42 2.50 9.54
CA ALA A 29 -1.64 2.66 10.32
C ALA A 29 -1.91 1.43 11.19
N PHE A 30 -1.71 0.22 10.69
CA PHE A 30 -1.83 -1.01 11.49
C PHE A 30 -0.75 -1.11 12.58
N ALA A 31 0.50 -0.77 12.27
CA ALA A 31 1.60 -0.81 13.23
C ALA A 31 1.45 0.21 14.37
N SER A 32 0.86 1.38 14.09
CA SER A 32 0.72 2.47 15.06
C SER A 32 -0.62 2.51 15.80
N CYS A 33 -1.57 1.62 15.49
CA CYS A 33 -2.91 1.67 16.06
C CYS A 33 -3.03 0.84 17.35
N ASP A 34 -3.55 1.45 18.41
CA ASP A 34 -3.88 0.78 19.67
C ASP A 34 -5.17 -0.06 19.54
N GLN A 35 -5.22 -1.20 20.24
CA GLN A 35 -6.38 -2.10 20.27
C GLN A 35 -7.51 -1.60 21.19
N THR A 36 -7.21 -0.80 22.20
CA THR A 36 -8.13 -0.25 23.21
C THR A 36 -9.39 0.39 22.60
N PRO A 37 -9.30 1.31 21.63
CA PRO A 37 -10.50 1.88 20.99
C PRO A 37 -11.36 0.81 20.31
N PHE A 38 -10.74 -0.21 19.72
CA PHE A 38 -11.46 -1.30 19.03
C PHE A 38 -12.12 -2.29 19.98
N ILE A 39 -11.53 -2.53 21.16
CA ILE A 39 -12.15 -3.32 22.22
C ILE A 39 -13.41 -2.61 22.73
N ALA A 40 -13.32 -1.31 23.03
CA ALA A 40 -14.47 -0.51 23.47
C ALA A 40 -15.59 -0.46 22.41
N MET A 41 -15.24 -0.25 21.13
CA MET A 41 -16.20 -0.27 20.03
C MET A 41 -16.85 -1.65 19.82
N SER A 42 -16.08 -2.74 20.04
CA SER A 42 -16.60 -4.11 19.96
C SER A 42 -17.56 -4.43 21.11
N ALA A 43 -17.30 -3.93 22.32
CA ALA A 43 -18.22 -4.06 23.46
C ALA A 43 -19.57 -3.39 23.19
N LYS A 44 -19.57 -2.26 22.45
CA LYS A 44 -20.77 -1.58 21.94
C LYS A 44 -21.43 -2.30 20.74
N LYS A 45 -21.01 -3.52 20.40
CA LYS A 45 -21.52 -4.34 19.29
C LYS A 45 -21.38 -3.69 17.90
N ILE A 46 -20.38 -2.82 17.70
CA ILE A 46 -20.07 -2.28 16.37
C ILE A 46 -19.38 -3.39 15.55
N LYS A 47 -20.13 -4.00 14.63
CA LYS A 47 -19.67 -5.16 13.82
C LYS A 47 -18.35 -4.92 13.08
N LYS A 48 -18.14 -3.70 12.57
CA LYS A 48 -16.91 -3.30 11.86
C LYS A 48 -15.69 -3.36 12.78
N ALA A 49 -15.83 -2.86 14.01
CA ALA A 49 -14.77 -2.83 15.00
C ALA A 49 -14.34 -4.22 15.46
N THR A 50 -15.27 -5.18 15.57
CA THR A 50 -14.93 -6.56 15.98
C THR A 50 -14.05 -7.29 14.97
N ARG A 51 -14.25 -7.04 13.67
CA ARG A 51 -13.39 -7.60 12.62
C ARG A 51 -12.06 -6.86 12.51
N ALA A 52 -12.08 -5.53 12.56
CA ALA A 52 -10.87 -4.73 12.61
C ALA A 52 -9.97 -5.14 13.79
N LEU A 53 -10.56 -5.43 14.96
CA LEU A 53 -9.85 -5.95 16.13
C LEU A 53 -9.16 -7.30 15.86
N LYS A 54 -9.74 -8.20 15.05
CA LYS A 54 -9.09 -9.47 14.67
C LYS A 54 -7.86 -9.24 13.79
N LEU A 55 -7.93 -8.30 12.86
CA LEU A 55 -6.78 -7.91 12.04
C LEU A 55 -5.71 -7.24 12.90
N LEU A 56 -6.12 -6.37 13.82
CA LEU A 56 -5.22 -5.63 14.70
C LEU A 56 -4.52 -6.52 15.74
N LYS A 57 -5.09 -7.68 16.08
CA LYS A 57 -4.39 -8.73 16.85
C LYS A 57 -3.19 -9.33 16.11
N ASN A 58 -3.21 -9.27 14.78
CA ASN A 58 -2.12 -9.70 13.90
C ASN A 58 -1.54 -8.49 13.15
N ALA A 59 -1.57 -7.31 13.77
CA ALA A 59 -1.18 -6.05 13.12
C ALA A 59 0.23 -6.10 12.53
N GLU A 60 1.16 -6.76 13.21
CA GLU A 60 2.54 -6.93 12.76
C GLU A 60 2.59 -7.70 11.43
N VAL A 61 1.87 -8.82 11.32
CA VAL A 61 1.79 -9.61 10.08
C VAL A 61 1.16 -8.79 8.96
N VAL A 62 0.06 -8.09 9.23
CA VAL A 62 -0.61 -7.24 8.23
C VAL A 62 0.31 -6.10 7.78
N SER A 63 1.01 -5.46 8.72
CA SER A 63 1.97 -4.40 8.43
C SER A 63 3.13 -4.91 7.57
N ASN A 64 3.68 -6.08 7.89
CA ASN A 64 4.78 -6.69 7.13
C ASN A 64 4.36 -7.08 5.71
N ILE A 65 3.14 -7.59 5.54
CA ILE A 65 2.61 -7.88 4.19
C ILE A 65 2.47 -6.58 3.39
N CYS A 66 1.91 -5.53 3.98
CA CYS A 66 1.73 -4.26 3.28
C CYS A 66 3.05 -3.55 2.96
N ASN A 67 3.99 -3.53 3.90
CA ASN A 67 5.22 -2.77 3.78
C ASN A 67 6.30 -3.52 3.00
N ASP A 68 6.53 -4.79 3.33
CA ASP A 68 7.63 -5.55 2.74
C ASP A 68 7.15 -6.29 1.50
N VAL A 69 6.13 -7.16 1.60
CA VAL A 69 5.73 -7.98 0.44
C VAL A 69 5.19 -7.13 -0.70
N ILE A 70 4.21 -6.26 -0.43
CA ILE A 70 3.61 -5.43 -1.47
C ILE A 70 4.56 -4.29 -1.86
N GLY A 71 5.26 -3.69 -0.89
CA GLY A 71 6.23 -2.63 -1.15
C GLY A 71 7.40 -3.08 -2.02
N ASP A 72 7.99 -4.24 -1.74
CA ASP A 72 9.11 -4.80 -2.51
C ASP A 72 8.68 -5.18 -3.92
N VAL A 73 7.52 -5.80 -4.09
CA VAL A 73 6.98 -6.12 -5.43
C VAL A 73 6.74 -4.85 -6.23
N CYS A 74 6.09 -3.83 -5.66
CA CYS A 74 5.83 -2.56 -6.35
C CYS A 74 7.15 -1.86 -6.72
N SER A 75 8.12 -1.86 -5.80
CA SER A 75 9.46 -1.30 -5.99
C SER A 75 10.21 -2.00 -7.14
N ILE A 76 10.31 -3.32 -7.12
CA ILE A 76 11.03 -4.11 -8.13
C ILE A 76 10.38 -3.97 -9.50
N VAL A 77 9.04 -4.11 -9.57
CA VAL A 77 8.31 -4.01 -10.84
C VAL A 77 8.40 -2.58 -11.41
N SER A 78 8.32 -1.55 -10.56
CA SER A 78 8.49 -0.15 -10.98
C SER A 78 9.90 0.11 -11.49
N GLY A 79 10.93 -0.44 -10.83
CA GLY A 79 12.33 -0.36 -11.28
C GLY A 79 12.56 -1.03 -12.62
N ALA A 80 12.03 -2.25 -12.82
CA ALA A 80 12.10 -2.96 -14.09
C ALA A 80 11.37 -2.22 -15.22
N ALA A 81 10.20 -1.66 -14.94
CA ALA A 81 9.47 -0.82 -15.88
C ALA A 81 10.24 0.48 -16.21
N GLY A 82 10.89 1.09 -15.21
CA GLY A 82 11.79 2.23 -15.39
C GLY A 82 12.96 1.91 -16.34
N ALA A 83 13.60 0.75 -16.16
CA ALA A 83 14.66 0.29 -17.06
C ALA A 83 14.15 0.06 -18.50
N ALA A 84 12.94 -0.48 -18.65
CA ALA A 84 12.32 -0.62 -19.97
C ALA A 84 12.05 0.74 -20.65
N ILE A 85 11.70 1.77 -19.87
CA ILE A 85 11.55 3.14 -20.37
C ILE A 85 12.91 3.69 -20.84
N VAL A 86 13.97 3.53 -20.04
CA VAL A 86 15.34 3.93 -20.42
C VAL A 86 15.73 3.31 -21.76
N ALA A 87 15.53 1.99 -21.90
CA ALA A 87 15.85 1.27 -23.14
C ALA A 87 15.07 1.79 -24.36
N LYS A 88 13.79 2.14 -24.19
CA LYS A 88 12.97 2.72 -25.27
C LYS A 88 13.42 4.14 -25.66
N ILE A 89 13.85 4.94 -24.69
CA ILE A 89 14.39 6.28 -24.93
C ILE A 89 15.72 6.18 -25.69
N MET A 90 16.60 5.25 -25.32
CA MET A 90 17.88 5.02 -26.00
C MET A 90 17.70 4.69 -27.48
N VAL A 91 16.75 3.81 -27.83
CA VAL A 91 16.45 3.47 -29.22
C VAL A 91 15.89 4.68 -29.99
N SER A 92 15.20 5.59 -29.32
CA SER A 92 14.55 6.76 -29.93
C SER A 92 15.45 8.00 -30.00
N SER A 93 16.50 8.08 -29.16
CA SER A 93 17.40 9.22 -29.06
C SER A 93 18.81 8.77 -28.66
N PRO A 94 19.63 8.35 -29.63
CA PRO A 94 20.98 7.83 -29.39
C PRO A 94 21.98 8.87 -28.84
N SER A 95 21.62 10.15 -28.88
CA SER A 95 22.52 11.28 -28.59
C SER A 95 22.76 11.53 -27.09
N VAL A 96 21.97 10.93 -26.20
CA VAL A 96 22.04 11.15 -24.74
C VAL A 96 22.64 9.92 -24.06
N SER A 97 23.51 10.14 -23.07
CA SER A 97 24.11 9.05 -22.30
C SER A 97 23.06 8.27 -21.50
N GLU A 98 23.03 6.95 -21.71
CA GLU A 98 22.19 6.01 -20.98
C GLU A 98 22.32 6.14 -19.46
N ILE A 99 23.55 6.37 -18.99
CA ILE A 99 23.89 6.52 -17.58
C ILE A 99 23.18 7.76 -17.00
N VAL A 100 23.12 8.86 -17.75
CA VAL A 100 22.46 10.08 -17.28
C VAL A 100 20.95 9.88 -17.16
N ILE A 101 20.32 9.24 -18.14
CA ILE A 101 18.87 9.01 -18.14
C ILE A 101 18.47 7.99 -17.05
N SER A 102 19.23 6.91 -16.89
CA SER A 102 18.97 5.91 -15.83
C SER A 102 19.10 6.53 -14.43
N ILE A 103 20.16 7.32 -14.17
CA ILE A 103 20.32 8.03 -12.90
C ILE A 103 19.17 9.01 -12.66
N LEU A 104 18.76 9.78 -13.68
CA LEU A 104 17.64 10.72 -13.55
C LEU A 104 16.33 9.99 -13.21
N ILE A 105 16.01 8.91 -13.91
CA ILE A 105 14.78 8.15 -13.66
C ILE A 105 14.83 7.51 -12.26
N SER A 106 15.91 6.83 -11.90
CA SER A 106 16.05 6.19 -10.58
C SER A 106 16.01 7.20 -9.43
N SER A 107 16.67 8.36 -9.57
CA SER A 107 16.67 9.41 -8.54
C SER A 107 15.30 10.04 -8.35
N VAL A 108 14.57 10.34 -9.44
CA VAL A 108 13.20 10.87 -9.37
C VAL A 108 12.26 9.84 -8.75
N THR A 109 12.33 8.57 -9.16
CA THR A 109 11.51 7.49 -8.59
C THR A 109 11.81 7.29 -7.10
N ALA A 110 13.08 7.26 -6.70
CA ALA A 110 13.47 7.13 -5.30
C ALA A 110 13.00 8.33 -4.46
N ALA A 111 13.23 9.56 -4.93
CA ALA A 111 12.80 10.78 -4.25
C ALA A 111 11.26 10.81 -4.08
N CYS A 112 10.51 10.48 -5.13
CA CYS A 112 9.05 10.41 -5.09
C CYS A 112 8.56 9.36 -4.09
N THR A 113 9.19 8.18 -4.07
CA THR A 113 8.83 7.10 -3.15
C THR A 113 9.10 7.49 -1.70
N VAL A 114 10.30 7.98 -1.38
CA VAL A 114 10.69 8.37 -0.02
C VAL A 114 9.84 9.55 0.48
N ALA A 115 9.64 10.57 -0.37
CA ALA A 115 8.78 11.70 -0.02
C ALA A 115 7.33 11.28 0.21
N GLY A 116 6.77 10.43 -0.67
CA GLY A 116 5.41 9.92 -0.53
C GLY A 116 5.19 9.17 0.78
N LYS A 117 6.12 8.26 1.13
CA LYS A 117 6.08 7.52 2.41
C LYS A 117 6.18 8.47 3.61
N ALA A 118 7.10 9.44 3.57
CA ALA A 118 7.29 10.40 4.65
C ALA A 118 6.02 11.24 4.92
N LEU A 119 5.41 11.78 3.86
CA LEU A 119 4.15 12.53 3.96
C LEU A 119 2.99 11.64 4.44
N GLY A 120 2.95 10.39 3.96
CA GLY A 120 1.93 9.41 4.32
C GLY A 120 1.95 8.98 5.79
N LYS A 121 3.13 8.87 6.41
CA LYS A 121 3.26 8.41 7.80
C LYS A 121 2.52 9.31 8.80
N GLY A 122 2.66 10.62 8.69
CA GLY A 122 1.96 11.56 9.57
C GLY A 122 0.43 11.43 9.44
N PHE A 123 -0.06 11.26 8.20
CA PHE A 123 -1.47 11.00 7.95
C PHE A 123 -1.93 9.66 8.53
N ALA A 124 -1.13 8.60 8.33
CA ALA A 124 -1.40 7.26 8.82
C ALA A 124 -1.55 7.25 10.35
N MET A 125 -0.63 7.89 11.07
CA MET A 125 -0.63 7.94 12.53
C MET A 125 -1.82 8.76 13.07
N ASN A 126 -2.11 9.92 12.46
CA ASN A 126 -3.18 10.80 12.97
C ASN A 126 -4.60 10.25 12.68
N LYS A 127 -4.75 9.37 11.69
CA LYS A 127 -6.03 8.75 11.31
C LYS A 127 -6.01 7.22 11.40
N ASN A 128 -5.10 6.65 12.20
CA ASN A 128 -4.87 5.20 12.29
C ASN A 128 -6.16 4.41 12.59
N VAL A 129 -6.96 4.83 13.58
CA VAL A 129 -8.24 4.18 13.94
C VAL A 129 -9.21 4.15 12.76
N LYS A 130 -9.35 5.26 12.02
CA LYS A 130 -10.26 5.33 10.86
C LYS A 130 -9.77 4.46 9.70
N ILE A 131 -8.45 4.44 9.45
CA ILE A 131 -7.85 3.62 8.39
C ILE A 131 -8.05 2.13 8.71
N VAL A 132 -7.70 1.71 9.92
CA VAL A 132 -7.87 0.32 10.38
C VAL A 132 -9.34 -0.10 10.39
N GLU A 133 -10.26 0.78 10.79
CA GLU A 133 -11.70 0.51 10.71
C GLU A 133 -12.17 0.32 9.25
N THR A 134 -11.69 1.17 8.34
CA THR A 134 -12.05 1.10 6.91
C THR A 134 -11.53 -0.18 6.27
N ILE A 135 -10.27 -0.55 6.52
CA ILE A 135 -9.68 -1.79 6.02
C ILE A 135 -10.38 -3.00 6.64
N GLY A 136 -10.66 -2.97 7.95
CA GLY A 136 -11.44 -4.00 8.61
C GLY A 136 -12.85 -4.15 8.03
N ALA A 137 -13.49 -3.05 7.64
CA ALA A 137 -14.78 -3.05 6.96
C ALA A 137 -14.70 -3.54 5.50
N PHE A 138 -13.62 -3.26 4.80
CA PHE A 138 -13.40 -3.74 3.44
C PHE A 138 -13.21 -5.25 3.40
N PHE A 139 -12.31 -5.79 4.23
CA PHE A 139 -12.13 -7.24 4.36
C PHE A 139 -13.41 -7.93 4.88
N ALA A 140 -14.18 -7.26 5.74
CA ALA A 140 -15.48 -7.74 6.19
C ALA A 140 -16.52 -7.94 5.08
N LEU A 141 -16.46 -7.14 4.00
CA LEU A 141 -17.32 -7.30 2.83
C LEU A 141 -16.87 -8.48 1.97
N PHE A 142 -15.56 -8.70 1.88
CA PHE A 142 -14.97 -9.81 1.13
C PHE A 142 -15.21 -11.17 1.81
N GLU A 143 -15.17 -11.20 3.15
CA GLU A 143 -15.47 -12.39 3.96
C GLU A 143 -16.95 -12.82 3.98
N ARG A 144 -17.80 -12.30 3.09
CA ARG A 144 -19.24 -12.60 3.10
C ARG A 144 -19.56 -13.98 2.49
N SER A 145 -18.95 -15.04 3.04
CA SER A 145 -19.45 -16.41 3.30
C SER A 145 -18.26 -17.29 3.71
N PRO A 146 -18.27 -18.00 4.87
CA PRO A 146 -19.36 -18.82 5.37
C PRO A 146 -19.77 -18.57 6.85
N LYS A 147 -20.93 -19.13 7.17
CA LYS A 147 -21.61 -19.21 8.49
C LYS A 147 -20.70 -19.66 9.63
N THR A 148 -20.96 -19.16 10.85
CA THR A 148 -20.93 -19.90 12.14
C THR A 148 -21.16 -18.88 13.27
N LYS A 149 -21.91 -19.10 14.36
CA LYS A 149 -22.86 -20.09 14.88
C LYS A 149 -23.65 -19.28 15.94
N PRO A 150 -24.95 -19.54 16.20
CA PRO A 150 -25.61 -18.88 17.33
C PRO A 150 -24.89 -19.29 18.61
N ARG A 151 -24.50 -18.30 19.43
CA ARG A 151 -24.07 -18.56 20.82
C ARG A 151 -25.24 -19.24 21.52
N LYS A 152 -25.14 -20.55 21.76
CA LYS A 152 -26.01 -21.23 22.72
C LYS A 152 -25.83 -20.54 24.07
N GLY A 153 -26.93 -20.04 24.60
CA GLY A 153 -27.03 -19.72 26.02
C GLY A 153 -26.93 -20.98 26.87
N GLY A 154 -26.71 -20.76 28.16
CA GLY A 154 -26.65 -21.79 29.20
C GLY A 154 -25.24 -21.85 29.81
N LYS A 155 -25.04 -21.59 31.10
CA LYS A 155 -25.95 -21.42 32.24
C LYS A 155 -25.40 -20.31 33.14
#